data_AF-A0A3A9K7V8-F1
#
_entry.id   AF-A0A3A9K7V8-F1
#
_cell.length_a   1.000
_cell.length_b   1.000
_cell.length_c   1.000
_cell.angle_alpha   90.00
_cell.angle_beta   90.00
_cell.angle_gamma   90.00
#
_symmetry.space_group_name_H-M   'P 1'
#
loop_
_entity.id
_entity.type
_entity.pdbx_description
1 polymer ?
#
loop_
_entity_poly.entity_id
_entity_poly.type
_entity_poly.pdbx_seq_one_letter_code
_entity_poly.pdbx_strand_id
1 'polypeptide(L)'
;MKFFIRISIGILVFLISLTVYTIWDNNRIRVMEETIYIEDLPADLQGFQILQIADLHEKTFGKGQEKLIQTINELEYDVAVFTGDMLNDENSDNYDPTYSLLDGMDNLNDALFVPGNTDPGGVFTGPTYSLDQHDFITGMSDRGVEQLDAVQND
;
A
#
# COMPACT_ATOMS: atom_id res chain seq x y z
N MET A 1 -1.02 -51.89 -3.40
CA MET A 1 -1.28 -51.09 -2.18
C MET A 1 -0.10 -50.20 -1.79
N LYS A 2 1.09 -50.71 -1.47
CA LYS A 2 2.26 -49.89 -1.05
C LYS A 2 2.74 -48.87 -2.11
N PHE A 3 2.63 -49.20 -3.40
CA PHE A 3 2.97 -48.29 -4.50
C PHE A 3 2.06 -47.06 -4.56
N PHE A 4 0.74 -47.26 -4.51
CA PHE A 4 -0.24 -46.18 -4.45
C PHE A 4 -0.06 -45.30 -3.20
N ILE A 5 0.23 -45.91 -2.04
CA ILE A 5 0.52 -45.17 -0.80
C ILE A 5 1.73 -44.24 -0.96
N ARG A 6 2.83 -44.70 -1.61
CA ARG A 6 4.01 -43.86 -1.86
C ARG A 6 3.72 -42.68 -2.77
N ILE A 7 2.91 -42.88 -3.81
CA ILE A 7 2.47 -41.81 -4.71
C ILE A 7 1.62 -40.79 -3.95
N SER A 8 0.64 -41.26 -3.17
CA SER A 8 -0.21 -40.39 -2.36
C SER A 8 0.59 -39.56 -1.35
N ILE A 9 1.62 -40.15 -0.71
CA ILE A 9 2.53 -39.42 0.18
C ILE A 9 3.31 -38.36 -0.61
N GLY A 10 3.82 -38.70 -1.80
CA GLY A 10 4.54 -37.75 -2.65
C GLY A 10 3.68 -36.53 -3.02
N ILE A 11 2.42 -36.76 -3.42
CA ILE A 11 1.47 -35.68 -3.73
C ILE A 11 1.19 -34.83 -2.49
N LEU A 12 0.97 -35.46 -1.34
CA LEU A 12 0.72 -34.73 -0.09
C LEU A 12 1.89 -33.83 0.30
N VAL A 13 3.13 -34.34 0.24
CA VAL A 13 4.34 -33.55 0.54
C VAL A 13 4.48 -32.38 -0.44
N PHE A 14 4.21 -32.62 -1.72
CA PHE A 14 4.25 -31.56 -2.73
C PHE A 14 3.23 -30.45 -2.43
N LEU A 15 1.97 -30.79 -2.14
CA LEU A 15 0.94 -29.81 -1.79
C LEU A 15 1.27 -29.03 -0.51
N ILE A 16 1.83 -29.70 0.51
CA ILE A 16 2.30 -29.03 1.73
C ILE A 16 3.43 -28.05 1.38
N SER A 17 4.38 -28.46 0.56
CA SER A 17 5.51 -27.59 0.17
C SER A 17 5.05 -26.34 -0.60
N LEU A 18 4.08 -26.49 -1.51
CA LEU A 18 3.46 -25.36 -2.21
C LEU A 18 2.74 -24.42 -1.25
N THR A 19 1.97 -24.98 -0.31
CA THR A 19 1.23 -24.17 0.67
C THR A 19 2.19 -23.36 1.54
N VAL A 20 3.25 -23.98 2.05
CA VAL A 20 4.29 -23.30 2.84
C VAL A 20 5.00 -22.24 2.01
N TYR A 21 5.34 -22.55 0.76
CA TYR A 21 5.97 -21.58 -0.14
C TYR A 21 5.08 -20.38 -0.40
N THR A 22 3.80 -20.57 -0.73
CA THR A 22 2.86 -19.47 -0.98
C THR A 22 2.65 -18.60 0.26
N ILE A 23 2.55 -19.21 1.45
CA ILE A 23 2.45 -18.44 2.70
C ILE A 23 3.72 -17.60 2.89
N TRP A 24 4.90 -18.16 2.69
CA TRP A 24 6.15 -17.42 2.80
C TRP A 24 6.27 -16.30 1.75
N ASP A 25 5.93 -16.59 0.50
CA ASP A 25 5.98 -15.68 -0.63
C ASP A 25 5.06 -14.47 -0.41
N ASN A 26 3.83 -14.72 0.06
CA ASN A 26 2.85 -13.67 0.31
C ASN A 26 3.20 -12.82 1.54
N ASN A 27 4.04 -13.27 2.48
CA ASN A 27 4.33 -12.55 3.72
C ASN A 27 5.71 -11.87 3.74
N ARG A 28 6.48 -11.97 2.65
CA ARG A 28 7.75 -11.23 2.55
C ARG A 28 7.49 -9.83 1.99
N ILE A 29 8.28 -8.88 2.45
CA ILE A 29 8.35 -7.54 1.87
C ILE A 29 9.58 -7.51 0.94
N ARG A 30 9.45 -6.84 -0.20
CA ARG A 30 10.56 -6.56 -1.11
C ARG A 30 10.47 -5.11 -1.55
N VAL A 31 11.57 -4.38 -1.44
CA VAL A 31 11.72 -3.05 -2.02
C VAL A 31 12.18 -3.22 -3.46
N MET A 32 11.49 -2.55 -4.38
CA MET A 32 11.89 -2.46 -5.79
C MET A 32 12.31 -1.03 -6.06
N GLU A 33 13.51 -0.86 -6.63
CA GLU A 33 14.06 0.44 -6.99
C GLU A 33 14.08 0.56 -8.52
N GLU A 34 13.37 1.55 -9.05
CA GLU A 34 13.31 1.83 -10.49
C GLU A 34 13.78 3.26 -10.75
N THR A 35 14.71 3.43 -11.68
CA THR A 35 15.19 4.76 -12.09
C THR A 35 14.49 5.20 -13.36
N ILE A 36 13.70 6.27 -13.27
CA ILE A 36 12.99 6.86 -14.41
C ILE A 36 13.82 8.00 -14.99
N TYR A 37 14.08 7.97 -16.30
CA TYR A 37 14.76 9.04 -17.01
C TYR A 37 13.75 9.97 -17.67
N ILE A 38 13.83 11.26 -17.34
CA ILE A 38 12.97 12.30 -17.89
C ILE A 38 13.88 13.27 -18.68
N GLU A 39 13.58 13.46 -19.96
CA GLU A 39 14.27 14.45 -20.79
C GLU A 39 13.99 15.86 -20.24
N ASP A 40 15.04 16.68 -20.16
CA ASP A 40 14.97 18.05 -19.61
C ASP A 40 14.41 18.14 -18.18
N LEU A 41 14.67 17.12 -17.33
CA LEU A 41 14.34 17.19 -15.91
C LEU A 41 15.05 18.40 -15.26
N PRO A 42 14.32 19.29 -14.55
CA PRO A 42 14.92 20.39 -13.82
C PRO A 42 16.02 19.88 -12.86
N ALA A 43 17.14 20.60 -12.79
CA ALA A 43 18.28 20.20 -11.98
C ALA A 43 17.93 20.01 -10.49
N ASP A 44 16.95 20.78 -9.99
CA ASP A 44 16.48 20.70 -8.61
C ASP A 44 15.70 19.41 -8.29
N LEU A 45 15.22 18.68 -9.30
CA LEU A 45 14.54 17.37 -9.16
C LEU A 45 15.48 16.19 -9.48
N GLN A 46 16.75 16.45 -9.80
CA GLN A 46 17.69 15.40 -10.10
C GLN A 46 17.96 14.55 -8.86
N GLY A 47 17.64 13.25 -8.94
CA GLY A 47 17.80 12.32 -7.83
C GLY A 47 16.63 12.33 -6.85
N PHE A 48 15.53 13.01 -7.16
CA PHE A 48 14.31 12.98 -6.37
C PHE A 48 13.76 11.55 -6.27
N GLN A 49 13.46 11.10 -5.06
CA GLN A 49 13.04 9.75 -4.74
C GLN A 49 11.58 9.70 -4.27
N ILE A 50 10.80 8.84 -4.90
CA ILE A 50 9.39 8.62 -4.59
C ILE A 50 9.26 7.23 -3.95
N LEU A 51 8.80 7.19 -2.71
CA LEU A 51 8.32 5.96 -2.10
C LEU A 51 6.87 5.73 -2.52
N GLN A 52 6.61 4.70 -3.33
CA GLN A 52 5.27 4.34 -3.75
C GLN A 52 4.73 3.14 -2.97
N ILE A 53 3.53 3.28 -2.41
CA ILE A 53 2.79 2.24 -1.70
C ILE A 53 1.41 2.10 -2.34
N ALA A 54 1.02 0.88 -2.71
CA ALA A 54 -0.25 0.58 -3.36
C ALA A 54 -0.75 -0.81 -2.94
N ASP A 55 -2.04 -1.07 -3.14
CA ASP A 55 -2.64 -2.41 -3.00
C ASP A 55 -2.36 -3.06 -1.63
N LEU A 56 -2.40 -2.26 -0.56
CA LEU A 56 -2.16 -2.78 0.79
C LEU A 56 -3.29 -3.71 1.22
N HIS A 57 -4.54 -3.43 0.82
CA HIS A 57 -5.71 -4.26 1.10
C HIS A 57 -5.80 -4.72 2.56
N GLU A 58 -5.66 -3.76 3.49
CA GLU A 58 -5.69 -3.99 4.94
C GLU A 58 -4.69 -5.03 5.44
N LYS A 59 -3.66 -5.34 4.66
CA LYS A 59 -2.72 -6.37 5.02
C LYS A 59 -1.74 -5.84 6.06
N THR A 60 -1.51 -6.67 7.06
CA THR A 60 -0.48 -6.42 8.07
C THR A 60 0.73 -7.34 7.87
N PHE A 61 1.93 -6.75 7.86
CA PHE A 61 3.21 -7.44 7.85
C PHE A 61 3.84 -7.38 9.26
N GLY A 62 3.70 -8.46 10.02
CA GLY A 62 4.08 -8.49 11.43
C GLY A 62 2.99 -7.94 12.34
N LYS A 63 3.28 -7.77 13.63
CA LYS A 63 2.30 -7.21 14.57
C LYS A 63 2.25 -5.69 14.42
N GLY A 64 1.05 -5.11 14.28
CA GLY A 64 0.91 -3.65 14.17
C GLY A 64 1.73 -3.04 13.04
N GLN A 65 1.87 -3.76 11.93
CA GLN A 65 2.60 -3.34 10.72
C GLN A 65 4.12 -3.17 10.88
N GLU A 66 4.70 -3.65 11.99
CA GLU A 66 6.10 -3.43 12.38
C GLU A 66 7.13 -3.73 11.29
N LYS A 67 6.93 -4.77 10.47
CA LYS A 67 7.93 -5.16 9.46
C LYS A 67 7.93 -4.21 8.27
N LEU A 68 6.75 -3.76 7.84
CA LEU A 68 6.64 -2.81 6.74
C LEU A 68 7.14 -1.44 7.17
N ILE A 69 6.76 -1.00 8.38
CA ILE A 69 7.26 0.23 9.00
C ILE A 69 8.80 0.22 9.06
N GLN A 70 9.40 -0.84 9.61
CA GLN A 70 10.86 -0.94 9.67
C GLN A 70 11.49 -0.88 8.29
N THR A 71 10.93 -1.58 7.31
CA THR A 71 11.46 -1.56 5.93
C THR A 71 11.42 -0.16 5.34
N ILE A 72 10.32 0.57 5.54
CA ILE A 72 10.15 1.94 5.01
C ILE A 72 11.06 2.95 5.72
N ASN A 73 11.20 2.86 7.04
CA ASN A 73 12.03 3.79 7.80
C ASN A 73 13.55 3.58 7.55
N GLU A 74 13.94 2.46 6.94
CA GLU A 74 15.29 2.21 6.45
C GLU A 74 15.57 2.83 5.05
N LEU A 75 14.54 3.34 4.37
CA LEU A 75 14.66 3.96 3.04
C LEU A 75 14.82 5.48 3.12
N GLU A 76 15.62 6.03 2.21
CA GLU A 76 15.63 7.46 1.90
C GLU A 76 14.62 7.74 0.77
N TYR A 77 13.78 8.75 0.95
CA TYR A 77 12.84 9.24 -0.04
C TYR A 77 12.44 10.68 0.27
N ASP A 78 12.09 11.44 -0.77
CA ASP A 78 11.66 12.83 -0.65
C ASP A 78 10.15 12.94 -0.45
N VAL A 79 9.38 12.00 -1.03
CA VAL A 79 7.92 11.99 -0.96
C VAL A 79 7.38 10.57 -0.85
N ALA A 80 6.34 10.37 -0.03
CA ALA A 80 5.58 9.13 0.01
C ALA A 80 4.27 9.30 -0.78
N VAL A 81 3.98 8.36 -1.68
CA VAL A 81 2.74 8.36 -2.46
C VAL A 81 1.98 7.06 -2.25
N PHE A 82 0.73 7.18 -1.85
CA PHE A 82 -0.22 6.09 -1.66
C PHE A 82 -1.16 6.06 -2.87
N THR A 83 -0.96 5.10 -3.77
CA THR A 83 -1.64 5.07 -5.08
C THR A 83 -2.79 4.07 -5.16
N GLY A 84 -3.53 3.96 -4.05
CA GLY A 84 -4.83 3.29 -3.99
C GLY A 84 -4.82 1.85 -3.49
N ASP A 85 -6.03 1.32 -3.29
CA ASP A 85 -6.38 -0.01 -2.78
C ASP A 85 -5.75 -0.29 -1.40
N MET A 86 -5.89 0.69 -0.49
CA MET A 86 -5.48 0.55 0.90
C MET A 86 -6.46 -0.32 1.69
N LEU A 87 -7.75 -0.29 1.33
CA LEU A 87 -8.81 -1.09 1.94
C LEU A 87 -9.18 -2.33 1.11
N ASN A 88 -9.81 -3.33 1.73
CA ASN A 88 -10.29 -4.52 1.02
C ASN A 88 -11.56 -4.26 0.20
N ASP A 89 -12.38 -3.31 0.64
CA ASP A 89 -13.66 -2.94 0.05
C ASP A 89 -13.98 -1.49 0.43
N GLU A 90 -14.72 -0.79 -0.45
CA GLU A 90 -15.11 0.62 -0.26
C GLU A 90 -15.88 0.86 1.05
N ASN A 91 -16.56 -0.17 1.56
CA ASN A 91 -17.36 -0.12 2.79
C ASN A 91 -16.62 -0.68 4.02
N SER A 92 -15.32 -0.99 3.90
CA SER A 92 -14.56 -1.49 5.03
C SER A 92 -14.46 -0.45 6.15
N ASP A 93 -14.47 -0.93 7.39
CA ASP A 93 -14.23 -0.14 8.61
C ASP A 93 -12.89 -0.51 9.28
N ASN A 94 -12.10 -1.38 8.65
CA ASN A 94 -10.83 -1.85 9.17
C ASN A 94 -9.66 -0.98 8.67
N TYR A 95 -9.49 0.18 9.27
CA TYR A 95 -8.44 1.14 8.89
C TYR A 95 -7.09 0.89 9.59
N ASP A 96 -7.09 0.05 10.63
CA ASP A 96 -5.94 -0.20 11.49
C ASP A 96 -4.63 -0.53 10.74
N PRO A 97 -4.64 -1.36 9.67
CA PRO A 97 -3.41 -1.70 8.95
C PRO A 97 -2.76 -0.50 8.25
N THR A 98 -3.58 0.36 7.65
CA THR A 98 -3.12 1.59 6.98
C THR A 98 -2.75 2.64 8.01
N TYR A 99 -3.55 2.83 9.05
CA TYR A 99 -3.26 3.82 10.09
C TYR A 99 -2.04 3.47 10.92
N SER A 100 -1.86 2.19 11.28
CA SER A 100 -0.64 1.72 11.94
C SER A 100 0.60 1.95 11.09
N LEU A 101 0.50 1.78 9.76
CA LEU A 101 1.57 2.09 8.83
C LEU A 101 1.98 3.56 8.95
N LEU A 102 1.00 4.45 8.76
CA LEU A 102 1.21 5.90 8.81
C LEU A 102 1.76 6.35 10.17
N ASP A 103 1.15 5.90 11.27
CA ASP A 103 1.55 6.26 12.63
C ASP A 103 2.99 5.80 12.97
N GLY A 104 3.52 4.81 12.24
CA GLY A 104 4.88 4.31 12.42
C GLY A 104 5.92 4.85 11.44
N MET A 105 5.52 5.54 10.38
CA MET A 105 6.44 6.08 9.38
C MET A 105 7.19 7.30 9.93
N ASP A 106 8.52 7.28 9.85
CA ASP A 106 9.36 8.38 10.37
C ASP A 106 9.34 9.62 9.47
N ASN A 107 9.04 9.45 8.17
CA ASN A 107 8.97 10.54 7.18
C ASN A 107 7.64 10.53 6.43
N LEU A 108 6.66 11.28 6.93
CA LEU A 108 5.41 11.58 6.22
C LEU A 108 5.39 13.01 5.67
N ASN A 109 6.54 13.66 5.57
CA ASN A 109 6.59 15.00 4.97
C ASN A 109 6.19 14.86 3.49
N ASP A 110 5.19 15.64 3.10
CA ASP A 110 4.63 15.67 1.75
C ASP A 110 3.99 14.35 1.28
N ALA A 111 3.40 13.56 2.20
CA ALA A 111 2.70 12.32 1.82
C ALA A 111 1.41 12.59 1.02
N LEU A 112 1.23 11.91 -0.12
CA LEU A 112 0.10 12.10 -1.03
C LEU A 112 -0.73 10.82 -1.18
N PHE A 113 -2.04 10.94 -1.34
CA PHE A 113 -2.95 9.81 -1.56
C PHE A 113 -3.90 10.02 -2.74
N VAL A 114 -4.06 8.97 -3.56
CA VAL A 114 -5.10 8.86 -4.58
C VAL A 114 -5.88 7.56 -4.33
N PRO A 115 -7.21 7.59 -4.23
CA PRO A 115 -8.01 6.40 -3.93
C PRO A 115 -8.02 5.42 -5.11
N GLY A 116 -7.96 4.13 -4.78
CA GLY A 116 -8.18 3.04 -5.72
C GLY A 116 -9.66 2.66 -5.84
N ASN A 117 -9.95 1.51 -6.43
CA ASN A 117 -11.33 1.04 -6.61
C ASN A 117 -11.90 0.34 -5.38
N THR A 118 -11.07 -0.07 -4.41
CA THR A 118 -11.53 -0.60 -3.13
C THR A 118 -11.45 0.41 -2.00
N ASP A 119 -10.94 1.60 -2.26
CA ASP A 119 -10.99 2.70 -1.31
C ASP A 119 -12.29 3.49 -1.49
N PRO A 120 -12.80 4.12 -0.42
CA PRO A 120 -13.89 5.08 -0.55
C PRO A 120 -13.49 6.20 -1.51
N GLY A 121 -14.44 6.60 -2.35
CA GLY A 121 -14.25 7.70 -3.29
C GLY A 121 -13.73 8.97 -2.60
N GLY A 122 -12.85 9.70 -3.28
CA GLY A 122 -12.34 10.98 -2.78
C GLY A 122 -13.39 12.07 -2.72
N VAL A 123 -13.00 13.21 -2.14
CA VAL A 123 -13.87 14.40 -2.12
C VAL A 123 -14.06 14.89 -3.55
N PHE A 124 -15.29 14.81 -4.06
CA PHE A 124 -15.66 15.50 -5.28
C PHE A 124 -16.02 16.95 -4.94
N THR A 125 -15.08 17.89 -5.11
CA THR A 125 -15.34 19.33 -4.95
C THR A 125 -16.03 19.90 -6.20
N GLY A 126 -17.30 19.54 -6.41
CA GLY A 126 -18.16 20.23 -7.38
C GLY A 126 -18.76 21.51 -6.78
N PRO A 127 -19.16 22.53 -7.59
CA PRO A 127 -19.71 23.80 -7.09
C PRO A 127 -21.03 23.68 -6.29
N THR A 128 -21.57 22.47 -6.14
CA THR A 128 -22.93 22.23 -5.61
C THR A 128 -22.99 21.15 -4.51
N TYR A 129 -21.92 20.39 -4.24
CA TYR A 129 -21.96 19.31 -3.24
C TYR A 129 -20.67 19.25 -2.43
N SER A 130 -20.74 19.58 -1.13
CA SER A 130 -19.76 19.14 -0.15
C SER A 130 -20.22 17.79 0.39
N LEU A 131 -19.77 16.70 -0.23
CA LEU A 131 -19.89 15.40 0.42
C LEU A 131 -18.95 15.41 1.62
N ASP A 132 -19.47 15.07 2.79
CA ASP A 132 -18.64 14.85 3.98
C ASP A 132 -17.55 13.84 3.60
N GLN A 133 -16.29 14.23 3.82
CA GLN A 133 -15.14 13.39 3.51
C GLN A 133 -15.26 12.09 4.31
N HIS A 134 -15.09 10.95 3.64
CA HIS A 134 -15.24 9.64 4.27
C HIS A 134 -14.25 9.48 5.42
N ASP A 135 -14.67 8.87 6.53
CA ASP A 135 -13.88 8.74 7.78
C ASP A 135 -12.46 8.22 7.53
N PHE A 136 -12.32 7.22 6.65
CA PHE A 136 -11.02 6.70 6.22
C PHE A 136 -10.08 7.81 5.73
N ILE A 137 -10.57 8.65 4.81
CA ILE A 137 -9.81 9.73 4.18
C ILE A 137 -9.49 10.83 5.18
N THR A 138 -10.45 11.19 6.04
CA THR A 138 -10.20 12.15 7.12
C THR A 138 -9.10 11.64 8.06
N GLY A 139 -9.12 10.36 8.43
CA GLY A 139 -8.07 9.79 9.28
C GLY A 139 -6.71 9.62 8.59
N MET A 140 -6.65 9.56 7.25
CA MET A 140 -5.39 9.70 6.49
C MET A 140 -4.87 11.14 6.58
N SER A 141 -5.75 12.13 6.40
CA SER A 141 -5.42 13.56 6.48
C SER A 141 -4.96 13.99 7.87
N ASP A 142 -5.62 13.50 8.92
CA ASP A 142 -5.23 13.73 10.32
C ASP A 142 -3.81 13.22 10.63
N ARG A 143 -3.30 12.29 9.83
CA ARG A 143 -1.94 11.71 9.92
C ARG A 143 -0.94 12.39 8.98
N GLY A 144 -1.35 13.44 8.29
CA GLY A 144 -0.48 14.22 7.39
C GLY A 144 -0.45 13.73 5.95
N VAL A 145 -1.38 12.87 5.53
CA VAL A 145 -1.48 12.45 4.12
C VAL A 145 -2.49 13.33 3.38
N GLU A 146 -2.02 14.07 2.38
CA GLU A 146 -2.86 14.92 1.54
C GLU A 146 -3.52 14.10 0.42
N GLN A 147 -4.85 14.14 0.33
CA GLN A 147 -5.55 13.56 -0.81
C GLN A 147 -5.42 14.47 -2.02
N LEU A 148 -5.00 13.91 -3.16
CA LEU A 148 -5.03 14.62 -4.44
C LEU A 148 -6.39 14.46 -5.10
N ASP A 149 -7.01 15.59 -5.45
CA ASP A 149 -8.24 15.61 -6.24
C ASP A 149 -7.94 15.15 -7.68
N ALA A 150 -8.81 14.30 -8.24
CA ALA A 150 -8.84 14.10 -9.67
C ALA A 150 -9.39 15.40 -10.30
N VAL A 151 -8.50 16.28 -10.77
CA VAL A 151 -8.90 17.45 -11.56
C VAL A 151 -9.64 16.94 -12.80
N GLN A 152 -10.97 16.97 -12.76
CA GLN A 152 -11.77 16.86 -13.97
C GLN A 152 -11.61 18.20 -14.67
N ASN A 153 -10.70 18.26 -15.66
CA ASN A 153 -10.76 19.35 -16.62
C ASN A 153 -12.13 19.23 -17.32
N ASP A 154 -13.00 20.21 -17.08
CA ASP A 154 -14.28 20.41 -17.76
C ASP A 154 -14.16 20.35 -19.29
#